data_AF-A0AAW0KC37-F1
#
_entry.id   AF-A0AAW0KC37-F1
#
_cell.length_a   1.000
_cell.length_b   1.000
_cell.length_c   1.000
_cell.angle_alpha   90.00
_cell.angle_beta   90.00
_cell.angle_gamma   90.00
#
_symmetry.space_group_name_H-M   'P 1'
#
loop_
_entity.id
_entity.type
_entity.pdbx_description
1 polymer ?
#
loop_
_entity_poly.entity_id
_entity_poly.type
_entity_poly.pdbx_seq_one_letter_code
_entity_poly.pdbx_strand_id
1 'polypeptide(L)'
;AFVNIPQDTIREALKVVLDVGNHPVLIHCKRGKHRTGCPVGRFRKLQRWCLTSVFDGYQRFAAAKARVTDQRFMELFDVSSLKHLPMSFSCSRR
;
A
#
# COMPACT_ATOMS: atom_id res chain seq x y z
N ALA A 1 11.34 -14.27 -11.99
CA ALA A 1 10.86 -13.10 -12.73
C ALA A 1 10.44 -11.99 -11.77
N PHE A 2 11.04 -10.80 -11.92
CA PHE A 2 10.59 -9.56 -11.30
C PHE A 2 9.29 -9.13 -12.01
N VAL A 3 8.21 -8.94 -11.26
CA VAL A 3 6.95 -8.44 -11.83
C VAL A 3 6.86 -6.99 -11.40
N ASN A 4 7.20 -6.07 -12.31
CA ASN A 4 6.96 -4.65 -12.11
C ASN A 4 5.43 -4.43 -12.12
N ILE A 5 4.90 -3.88 -11.04
CA ILE A 5 3.48 -3.51 -10.97
C ILE A 5 3.39 -2.07 -11.46
N PRO A 6 2.72 -1.80 -12.59
CA PRO A 6 2.59 -0.44 -13.11
C PRO A 6 2.03 0.49 -12.04
N GLN A 7 2.51 1.75 -12.00
CA GLN A 7 2.03 2.72 -11.03
C GLN A 7 0.51 2.92 -11.12
N ASP A 8 -0.03 2.91 -12.33
CA ASP A 8 -1.47 3.10 -12.58
C ASP A 8 -2.30 1.96 -11.99
N THR A 9 -1.84 0.70 -12.09
CA THR A 9 -2.51 -0.43 -11.44
C THR A 9 -2.59 -0.24 -9.93
N ILE A 10 -1.55 0.33 -9.31
CA ILE A 10 -1.56 0.59 -7.87
C ILE A 10 -2.46 1.78 -7.54
N ARG A 11 -2.54 2.81 -8.38
CA ARG A 11 -3.49 3.92 -8.22
C ARG A 11 -4.93 3.44 -8.26
N GLU A 12 -5.28 2.62 -9.24
CA GLU A 12 -6.63 2.06 -9.35
C GLU A 12 -6.97 1.15 -8.16
N ALA A 13 -6.02 0.32 -7.73
CA ALA A 13 -6.20 -0.48 -6.51
C ALA A 13 -6.43 0.40 -5.26
N LEU A 14 -5.69 1.52 -5.13
CA LEU A 14 -5.87 2.44 -4.01
C LEU A 14 -7.21 3.18 -4.06
N LYS A 15 -7.73 3.54 -5.24
CA LYS A 15 -9.06 4.13 -5.38
C LYS A 15 -10.14 3.20 -4.82
N VAL A 16 -10.10 1.91 -5.19
CA VAL A 16 -11.05 0.90 -4.68
C VAL A 16 -10.98 0.78 -3.15
N VAL A 17 -9.76 0.79 -2.60
CA VAL A 17 -9.52 0.65 -1.15
C VAL A 17 -9.87 1.92 -0.35
N LEU A 18 -9.87 3.09 -0.99
CA LEU A 18 -10.22 4.36 -0.34
C LEU A 18 -11.73 4.63 -0.35
N ASP A 19 -12.46 4.00 -1.27
CA ASP A 19 -13.92 4.13 -1.35
C ASP A 19 -14.60 3.25 -0.30
N VAL A 20 -15.16 3.90 0.72
CA VAL A 20 -15.89 3.29 1.84
C VAL A 20 -17.06 2.40 1.41
N GLY A 21 -17.64 2.64 0.22
CA GLY A 21 -18.71 1.81 -0.33
C GLY A 21 -18.28 0.39 -0.67
N ASN A 22 -16.98 0.15 -0.88
CA ASN A 22 -16.44 -1.18 -1.17
C ASN A 22 -16.15 -2.00 0.09
N HIS A 23 -16.21 -1.41 1.29
CA HIS A 23 -15.79 -2.10 2.50
C HIS A 23 -16.85 -3.08 3.01
N PRO A 24 -16.44 -4.28 3.46
CA PRO A 24 -15.06 -4.75 3.68
C PRO A 24 -14.34 -5.27 2.41
N VAL A 25 -13.08 -4.84 2.20
CA VAL A 25 -12.23 -5.23 1.06
C VAL A 25 -11.08 -6.16 1.50
N LEU A 26 -10.82 -7.23 0.74
CA LEU A 26 -9.63 -8.09 0.89
C LEU A 26 -8.61 -7.82 -0.23
N ILE A 27 -7.41 -7.35 0.14
CA ILE A 27 -6.29 -7.21 -0.79
C ILE A 27 -5.43 -8.47 -0.73
N HIS A 28 -5.30 -9.20 -1.84
CA HIS A 28 -4.47 -10.41 -1.87
C HIS A 28 -3.66 -10.58 -3.16
N CYS A 29 -2.68 -11.47 -3.10
CA CYS A 29 -1.97 -12.00 -4.25
C CYS A 29 -1.62 -13.47 -3.95
N LYS A 30 -0.75 -14.10 -4.75
CA LYS A 30 -0.40 -15.52 -4.55
C LYS A 30 0.15 -15.84 -3.15
N ARG A 31 0.94 -14.94 -2.56
CA ARG A 31 1.58 -15.16 -1.25
C ARG A 31 1.37 -14.02 -0.24
N GLY A 32 0.61 -12.99 -0.60
CA GLY A 32 0.40 -11.82 0.26
C GLY A 32 1.65 -10.96 0.54
N LYS A 33 2.74 -11.11 -0.24
CA LYS A 33 4.03 -10.46 0.04
C LYS A 33 4.26 -9.22 -0.81
N HIS A 34 4.71 -9.41 -2.05
CA HIS A 34 5.18 -8.31 -2.91
C HIS A 34 4.01 -7.48 -3.47
N ARG A 35 3.11 -8.13 -4.23
CA ARG A 35 2.00 -7.43 -4.89
C ARG A 35 0.91 -6.92 -3.94
N THR A 36 0.79 -7.55 -2.77
CA THR A 36 -0.07 -7.07 -1.69
C THR A 36 0.65 -6.00 -0.86
N GLY A 37 1.91 -6.21 -0.52
CA GLY A 37 2.69 -5.30 0.31
C GLY A 37 2.92 -3.93 -0.32
N CYS A 38 3.16 -3.85 -1.63
CA CYS A 38 3.34 -2.57 -2.33
C CYS A 38 2.13 -1.60 -2.20
N PRO A 39 0.89 -1.98 -2.59
CA PRO A 39 -0.28 -1.11 -2.41
C PRO A 39 -0.58 -0.88 -0.93
N VAL A 40 -0.44 -1.88 -0.05
CA VAL A 40 -0.66 -1.72 1.39
C VAL A 40 0.32 -0.71 2.01
N GLY A 41 1.60 -0.75 1.64
CA GLY A 41 2.59 0.20 2.14
C GLY A 41 2.29 1.64 1.72
N ARG A 42 1.83 1.85 0.48
CA ARG A 42 1.40 3.16 -0.02
C ARG A 42 0.11 3.64 0.64
N PHE A 43 -0.83 2.72 0.89
CA PHE A 43 -2.02 3.01 1.68
C PHE A 43 -1.66 3.48 3.10
N ARG A 44 -0.69 2.83 3.77
CA ARG A 44 -0.17 3.29 5.06
C ARG A 44 0.51 4.66 4.97
N LYS A 45 1.23 4.93 3.88
CA LYS A 45 1.81 6.26 3.62
C LYS A 45 0.73 7.35 3.48
N LEU A 46 -0.40 7.04 2.82
CA LEU A 46 -1.58 7.93 2.75
C LEU A 46 -2.19 8.17 4.14
N GLN A 47 -2.18 7.17 5.02
CA GLN A 47 -2.54 7.30 6.44
C GLN A 47 -1.50 8.07 7.28
N ARG A 48 -0.51 8.72 6.65
CA ARG A 48 0.56 9.49 7.30
C ARG A 48 1.48 8.67 8.22
N TRP A 49 1.64 7.37 7.96
CA TRP A 49 2.64 6.56 8.65
C TRP A 49 4.05 6.97 8.19
N CYS A 50 5.02 6.97 9.10
CA CYS A 50 6.42 7.19 8.74
C CYS A 50 6.96 5.99 7.93
N LEU A 51 7.93 6.24 7.05
CA LEU A 51 8.47 5.21 6.16
C LEU A 51 9.06 4.02 6.93
N THR A 52 9.68 4.25 8.08
CA THR A 52 10.19 3.20 8.96
C THR A 52 9.10 2.22 9.37
N SER A 53 7.96 2.71 9.85
CA SER A 53 6.83 1.84 10.25
C SER A 53 6.18 1.13 9.04
N VAL A 54 6.16 1.78 7.87
CA VAL A 54 5.69 1.16 6.63
C VAL A 54 6.60 -0.01 6.23
N PHE A 55 7.92 0.19 6.30
CA PHE A 55 8.90 -0.84 5.95
C PHE A 55 8.93 -1.98 6.95
N ASP A 56 8.85 -1.70 8.24
CA ASP A 56 8.74 -2.72 9.29
C ASP A 56 7.52 -3.61 9.06
N GLY A 57 6.35 -3.00 8.82
CA GLY A 57 5.13 -3.73 8.47
C GLY A 57 5.32 -4.63 7.24
N TYR A 58 5.86 -4.08 6.14
CA TYR A 58 6.13 -4.86 4.94
C TYR A 58 7.11 -6.02 5.20
N GLN A 59 8.22 -5.76 5.90
CA GLN A 59 9.23 -6.75 6.21
C GLN A 59 8.67 -7.87 7.08
N ARG A 60 7.81 -7.55 8.05
CA ARG A 60 7.15 -8.52 8.90
C ARG A 60 6.32 -9.52 8.10
N PHE A 61 5.60 -9.08 7.07
CA PHE A 61 4.81 -9.97 6.20
C PHE A 61 5.63 -10.67 5.12
N ALA A 62 6.62 -9.98 4.56
CA ALA A 62 7.48 -10.55 3.51
C ALA A 62 8.50 -11.57 4.08
N ALA A 63 8.93 -11.37 5.32
CA ALA A 63 9.95 -12.13 6.04
C ALA A 63 11.23 -12.29 5.20
N ALA A 64 11.83 -13.49 5.16
CA ALA A 64 13.01 -13.81 4.35
C ALA A 64 12.87 -13.56 2.83
N LYS A 65 11.69 -13.15 2.35
CA LYS A 65 11.43 -12.80 0.94
C LYS A 65 11.19 -11.30 0.72
N ALA A 66 11.50 -10.46 1.71
CA ALA A 66 11.47 -9.01 1.57
C ALA A 66 12.42 -8.55 0.47
N ARG A 67 11.98 -7.58 -0.33
CA ARG A 67 12.77 -7.01 -1.42
C ARG A 67 12.99 -5.53 -1.20
N VAL A 68 14.25 -5.10 -1.35
CA VAL A 68 14.62 -3.68 -1.31
C VAL A 68 13.92 -2.88 -2.41
N THR A 69 13.69 -3.50 -3.58
CA THR A 69 12.95 -2.89 -4.68
C THR A 69 11.54 -2.46 -4.27
N ASP A 70 10.85 -3.30 -3.50
CA ASP A 70 9.48 -3.00 -3.06
C ASP A 70 9.46 -1.84 -2.07
N GLN A 71 10.44 -1.77 -1.17
CA GLN A 71 10.62 -0.64 -0.24
C GLN A 71 10.90 0.65 -1.01
N ARG A 72 11.79 0.61 -2.01
CA ARG A 72 12.08 1.77 -2.86
C ARG A 72 10.84 2.25 -3.62
N PHE A 73 9.98 1.33 -4.07
CA PHE A 73 8.70 1.67 -4.70
C PHE A 73 7.67 2.28 -3.75
N MET A 74 7.72 1.96 -2.46
CA MET A 74 6.88 2.61 -1.44
C MET A 74 7.41 4.01 -1.10
N GLU A 75 8.74 4.15 -1.02
CA GLU A 75 9.42 5.42 -0.77
C GLU A 75 9.12 6.45 -1.86
N LEU A 76 9.35 6.08 -3.13
CA LEU A 76 9.19 6.96 -4.29
C LEU A 76 7.73 7.27 -4.66
N PHE A 77 6.76 6.64 -4.00
CA PHE A 77 5.35 6.88 -4.30
C PHE A 77 4.93 8.28 -3.88
N ASP A 78 4.53 9.10 -4.86
CA ASP A 78 3.98 10.42 -4.60
C ASP A 78 2.51 10.34 -4.18
N VAL A 79 2.29 10.55 -2.88
CA VAL A 79 0.99 10.63 -2.22
C VAL A 79 0.15 11.79 -2.79
N SER A 80 0.81 12.82 -3.32
CA SER A 80 0.14 14.00 -3.87
C SER A 80 -0.77 13.66 -5.06
N SER A 81 -0.43 12.63 -5.82
CA SER A 81 -1.20 12.14 -6.96
C SER A 81 -2.61 11.62 -6.62
N LEU A 82 -2.94 11.45 -5.33
CA LEU A 82 -4.25 10.99 -4.86
C LEU A 82 -4.98 12.01 -3.97
N LYS A 83 -4.46 13.24 -3.83
CA LYS A 83 -5.01 14.30 -2.95
C LYS A 83 -6.44 14.74 -3.29
N HIS A 84 -6.89 14.53 -4.52
CA HIS A 84 -8.25 14.90 -4.94
C HIS A 84 -9.31 13.87 -4.54
N LEU A 85 -8.90 12.72 -3.97
CA LEU A 85 -9.85 11.73 -3.48
C LEU A 85 -10.33 12.12 -2.08
N PRO A 86 -11.65 12.08 -1.79
CA PRO A 86 -12.17 12.30 -0.46
C PRO A 86 -11.66 11.18 0.46
N MET A 87 -10.65 11.49 1.29
CA MET A 87 -10.12 10.54 2.27
C MET A 87 -10.94 10.61 3.55
N SER A 88 -11.98 9.78 3.66
CA SER A 88 -12.69 9.55 4.92
C SER A 88 -11.92 8.55 5.78
N PHE A 89 -10.87 9.03 6.45
CA PHE A 89 -10.22 8.21 7.49
C PHE A 89 -11.12 8.15 8.73
N SER A 90 -11.88 7.08 8.88
CA SER A 90 -12.36 6.68 10.20
C SER A 90 -11.16 6.12 10.98
N CYS A 91 -10.41 7.02 11.62
CA CYS A 91 -9.47 6.60 12.65
C CYS A 91 -10.32 6.15 13.83
N SER A 92 -10.57 4.84 13.95
CA SER A 92 -11.03 4.28 15.21
C SER A 92 -9.91 4.56 16.20
N ARG A 93 -10.06 5.62 17.00
CA ARG A 93 -9.25 5.83 18.20
C ARG A 93 -9.47 4.58 19.07
N ARG A 94 -8.50 3.68 19.06
CA ARG A 94 -8.32 2.71 20.13
C ARG A 94 -7.22 3.23 21.04
#